data_AF-A0A9E3U7P5-F1
#
_entry.id   AF-A0A9E3U7P5-F1
#
_cell.length_a   1.000
_cell.length_b   1.000
_cell.length_c   1.000
_cell.angle_alpha   90.00
_cell.angle_beta   90.00
_cell.angle_gamma   90.00
#
_symmetry.space_group_name_H-M   'P 1'
#
loop_
_entity.id
_entity.type
_entity.pdbx_description
1 polymer ?
#
loop_
_entity_poly.entity_id
_entity_poly.type
_entity_poly.pdbx_seq_one_letter_code
_entity_poly.pdbx_strand_id
1 'polypeptide(L)'
;MKTVRPKPLGAPDPSLRLTPEEDFVLSRIDGNLSVHDLVALTGMEGARVEQIVNKLARQGAVALEADSSGYLPADPGSSPALGSKPRLAEADETASLADFAAALGMDPSAFVAAEGPRAVREEPIAEHRVESRSNYPPPAVDPASSAVLPAAEEAAEEPASTEQLIELGPADEVHDDDDDARAAAEAEPDTVTPEDERNYRKIYETRFHRLPTDQRVHLAQTSQGPDLYALCLDADARIIAAILENPTCGLQHVRLIAFHHRTGTGLEMISRRAEWIRDILVERRLLRNPQCGEQVLGRIMSSKRLFQTYKIAIDREIPELTRSRGRGYVRTKWQNAAAEERADLIIRTEARCLTVMIGCNFDAKTTGILCGRQYNSVIFIQNLAKFAATPPGLLAHLIKQPFVRKIAPLRKLLLQHPNMPGEVKRQM
;
A
#
# COMPACT_ATOMS: atom_id res chain seq x y z
N MET A 1 -16.65 27.76 -1.67
CA MET A 1 -15.62 28.61 -2.31
C MET A 1 -15.32 28.05 -3.70
N LYS A 2 -15.19 28.88 -4.74
CA LYS A 2 -14.85 28.40 -6.09
C LYS A 2 -13.42 27.84 -6.08
N THR A 3 -13.23 26.64 -6.59
CA THR A 3 -11.93 25.97 -6.65
C THR A 3 -11.11 26.50 -7.82
N VAL A 4 -10.37 27.59 -7.61
CA VAL A 4 -9.47 28.13 -8.63
C VAL A 4 -8.24 27.22 -8.76
N ARG A 5 -7.93 26.78 -9.99
CA ARG A 5 -6.76 25.95 -10.30
C ARG A 5 -5.75 26.78 -11.11
N PRO A 6 -4.66 27.25 -10.49
CA PRO A 6 -3.62 27.97 -11.20
C PRO A 6 -2.80 27.03 -12.10
N LYS A 7 -2.55 27.44 -13.35
CA LYS A 7 -1.74 26.70 -14.33
C LYS A 7 -0.56 27.55 -14.80
N PRO A 8 0.68 27.04 -14.82
CA PRO A 8 1.82 27.82 -15.28
C PRO A 8 1.74 28.02 -16.80
N LEU A 9 1.97 29.25 -17.27
CA LEU A 9 1.87 29.60 -18.70
C LEU A 9 3.18 29.39 -19.50
N GLY A 10 4.22 28.83 -18.88
CA GLY A 10 5.53 28.61 -19.49
C GLY A 10 6.66 29.07 -18.58
N ALA A 11 7.89 29.10 -19.11
CA ALA A 11 9.03 29.65 -18.37
C ALA A 11 8.77 31.13 -18.07
N PRO A 12 8.90 31.57 -16.79
CA PRO A 12 8.65 32.96 -16.43
C PRO A 12 9.60 33.87 -17.20
N ASP A 13 9.08 35.01 -17.67
CA ASP A 13 9.90 36.04 -18.29
C ASP A 13 11.03 36.42 -17.30
N PRO A 14 12.32 36.31 -17.67
CA PRO A 14 13.44 36.57 -16.77
C PRO A 14 13.47 38.01 -16.23
N SER A 15 12.64 38.91 -16.77
CA SER A 15 12.46 40.28 -16.28
C SER A 15 11.52 40.40 -15.06
N LEU A 16 10.79 39.36 -14.68
CA LEU A 16 9.90 39.39 -13.53
C LEU A 16 10.69 39.42 -12.20
N ARG A 17 10.55 40.51 -11.44
CA ARG A 17 11.08 40.60 -10.07
C ARG A 17 10.15 39.89 -9.10
N LEU A 18 10.36 38.58 -8.92
CA LEU A 18 9.65 37.76 -7.94
C LEU A 18 10.31 37.88 -6.57
N THR A 19 9.48 37.93 -5.51
CA THR A 19 9.97 37.74 -4.15
C THR A 19 10.28 36.25 -3.89
N PRO A 20 11.08 35.90 -2.86
CA PRO A 20 11.36 34.49 -2.55
C PRO A 20 10.09 33.67 -2.26
N GLU A 21 9.08 34.29 -1.67
CA GLU A 21 7.77 33.65 -1.42
C GLU A 21 7.04 33.38 -2.73
N GLU A 22 7.03 34.35 -3.66
CA GLU A 22 6.38 34.22 -4.96
C GLU A 22 7.05 33.16 -5.82
N ASP A 23 8.39 33.11 -5.82
CA ASP A 23 9.16 32.09 -6.53
C ASP A 23 8.93 30.70 -5.95
N PHE A 24 8.87 30.59 -4.62
CA PHE A 24 8.56 29.33 -3.96
C PHE A 24 7.14 28.85 -4.28
N VAL A 25 6.12 29.71 -4.24
CA VAL A 25 4.75 29.33 -4.64
C VAL A 25 4.71 28.95 -6.12
N LEU A 26 5.34 29.72 -7.00
CA LEU A 26 5.40 29.44 -8.44
C LEU A 26 6.04 28.08 -8.73
N SER A 27 7.11 27.72 -8.02
CA SER A 27 7.80 26.42 -8.16
C SER A 27 6.92 25.21 -7.80
N ARG A 28 5.80 25.44 -7.09
CA ARG A 28 4.85 24.40 -6.67
C ARG A 28 3.59 24.34 -7.51
N ILE A 29 3.34 25.32 -8.40
CA ILE A 29 2.16 25.32 -9.27
C ILE A 29 2.42 24.38 -10.46
N ASP A 30 1.79 23.21 -10.44
CA ASP A 30 1.91 22.16 -11.47
C ASP A 30 0.73 22.13 -12.46
N GLY A 31 -0.30 22.96 -12.22
CA GLY A 31 -1.54 23.00 -13.01
C GLY A 31 -2.66 22.09 -12.52
N ASN A 32 -2.41 21.20 -11.55
CA ASN A 32 -3.41 20.28 -11.00
C ASN A 32 -3.82 20.65 -9.58
N LEU A 33 -2.95 21.33 -8.83
CA LEU A 33 -3.19 21.70 -7.44
C LEU A 33 -4.20 22.84 -7.30
N SER A 34 -5.08 22.72 -6.31
CA SER A 34 -5.97 23.82 -5.90
C SER A 34 -5.22 24.81 -5.01
N VAL A 35 -5.76 26.02 -4.84
CA VAL A 35 -5.22 27.01 -3.88
C VAL A 35 -5.10 26.40 -2.46
N HIS A 36 -6.07 25.58 -2.06
CA HIS A 36 -6.05 24.91 -0.76
C HIS A 36 -4.87 23.91 -0.63
N ASP A 37 -4.55 23.19 -1.70
CA ASP A 37 -3.41 22.26 -1.70
C ASP A 37 -2.07 23.03 -1.64
N LEU A 38 -2.01 24.19 -2.30
CA LEU A 38 -0.85 25.08 -2.22
C LEU A 38 -0.63 25.61 -0.78
N VAL A 39 -1.70 25.92 -0.05
CA VAL A 39 -1.65 26.29 1.38
C VAL A 39 -1.05 25.15 2.20
N ALA A 40 -1.54 23.92 2.01
CA ALA A 40 -1.05 22.75 2.72
C ALA A 40 0.42 22.42 2.42
N LEU A 41 0.87 22.61 1.16
CA LEU A 41 2.24 22.32 0.73
C LEU A 41 3.24 23.39 1.14
N THR A 42 2.83 24.65 1.16
CA THR A 42 3.73 25.78 1.46
C THR A 42 3.75 26.14 2.94
N GLY A 43 2.71 25.79 3.70
CA GLY A 43 2.54 26.20 5.09
C GLY A 43 2.24 27.70 5.26
N MET A 44 1.91 28.40 4.18
CA MET A 44 1.53 29.82 4.21
C MET A 44 0.05 30.01 4.53
N GLU A 45 -0.33 31.21 4.96
CA GLU A 45 -1.74 31.57 5.16
C GLU A 45 -2.51 31.59 3.84
N GLY A 46 -3.76 31.10 3.85
CA GLY A 46 -4.62 31.02 2.65
C GLY A 46 -4.78 32.35 1.92
N ALA A 47 -5.06 33.43 2.65
CA ALA A 47 -5.20 34.76 2.07
C ALA A 47 -3.90 35.23 1.38
N ARG A 48 -2.74 34.86 1.92
CA ARG A 48 -1.42 35.21 1.35
C ARG A 48 -1.16 34.45 0.06
N VAL A 49 -1.45 33.15 0.01
CA VAL A 49 -1.31 32.33 -1.21
C VAL A 49 -2.24 32.85 -2.31
N GLU A 50 -3.49 33.20 -1.99
CA GLU A 50 -4.42 33.80 -2.95
C GLU A 50 -3.90 35.13 -3.53
N GLN A 51 -3.33 36.00 -2.69
CA GLN A 51 -2.73 37.25 -3.15
C GLN A 51 -1.55 37.01 -4.11
N ILE A 52 -0.67 36.06 -3.78
CA ILE A 52 0.49 35.69 -4.61
C ILE A 52 0.03 35.13 -5.95
N VAL A 53 -0.91 34.18 -5.95
CA VAL A 53 -1.45 33.56 -7.18
C VAL A 53 -2.13 34.61 -8.07
N ASN A 54 -2.92 35.53 -7.50
CA ASN A 54 -3.53 36.63 -8.26
C ASN A 54 -2.50 37.61 -8.82
N LYS A 55 -1.41 37.89 -8.09
CA LYS A 55 -0.32 38.75 -8.55
C LYS A 55 0.43 38.09 -9.73
N LEU A 56 0.78 36.81 -9.60
CA LEU A 56 1.41 36.02 -10.66
C LEU A 56 0.54 35.93 -11.91
N ALA A 57 -0.78 35.83 -11.74
CA ALA A 57 -1.72 35.83 -12.85
C ALA A 57 -1.79 37.16 -13.58
N ARG A 58 -1.79 38.29 -12.85
CA ARG A 58 -1.72 39.64 -13.46
C ARG A 58 -0.41 39.88 -14.21
N GLN A 59 0.66 39.23 -13.79
CA GLN A 59 1.97 39.31 -14.45
C GLN A 59 2.12 38.30 -15.60
N GLY A 60 1.09 37.50 -15.90
CA GLY A 60 1.11 36.52 -17.00
C GLY A 60 1.92 35.26 -16.72
N ALA A 61 2.41 35.04 -15.50
CA ALA A 61 3.14 33.83 -15.13
C ALA A 61 2.21 32.61 -14.95
N VAL A 62 0.95 32.85 -14.57
CA VAL A 62 -0.03 31.82 -14.23
C VAL A 62 -1.38 32.15 -14.87
N ALA A 63 -2.01 31.17 -15.54
CA ALA A 63 -3.40 31.26 -15.96
C ALA A 63 -4.31 30.79 -14.82
N LEU A 64 -5.37 31.55 -14.53
CA LEU A 64 -6.45 31.10 -13.66
C LEU A 64 -7.55 30.54 -14.55
N GLU A 65 -7.65 29.21 -14.63
CA GLU A 65 -8.83 28.60 -15.21
C GLU A 65 -9.98 28.83 -14.22
N ALA A 66 -10.82 29.82 -14.51
CA ALA A 66 -12.14 29.88 -13.90
C ALA A 66 -12.89 28.66 -14.42
N ASP A 67 -13.33 27.78 -13.50
CA ASP A 67 -14.13 26.60 -13.81
C ASP A 67 -15.23 26.98 -14.81
N SER A 68 -14.95 26.74 -16.09
CA SER A 68 -15.93 26.81 -17.16
C SER A 68 -16.68 25.50 -17.09
N SER A 69 -17.54 25.39 -16.07
CA SER A 69 -18.60 24.40 -16.06
C SER A 69 -19.34 24.55 -17.39
N GLY A 70 -19.17 23.58 -18.27
CA GLY A 70 -19.64 23.62 -19.65
C GLY A 70 -21.10 24.06 -19.74
N TYR A 71 -21.30 25.28 -20.23
CA TYR A 71 -22.55 25.72 -20.80
C TYR A 71 -22.35 25.74 -22.31
N LEU A 72 -23.02 24.81 -22.99
CA LEU A 72 -23.20 24.84 -24.44
C LEU A 72 -23.88 26.17 -24.84
N PRO A 73 -23.55 26.78 -25.98
CA PRO A 73 -24.21 28.00 -26.42
C PRO A 73 -25.64 27.66 -26.88
N ALA A 74 -26.63 28.17 -26.16
CA ALA A 74 -28.03 28.24 -26.60
C ALA A 74 -28.34 29.67 -27.09
N ASP A 75 -29.23 29.73 -28.08
CA ASP A 75 -29.71 30.88 -28.85
C ASP A 75 -29.90 32.22 -28.13
N PRO A 76 -29.65 33.36 -28.82
CA PRO A 76 -29.96 34.69 -28.32
C PRO A 76 -31.43 35.05 -28.61
N GLY A 77 -32.32 34.88 -27.62
CA GLY A 77 -33.68 35.35 -27.76
C GLY A 77 -34.49 35.33 -26.47
N SER A 78 -34.74 36.53 -25.92
CA SER A 78 -35.76 36.86 -24.91
C SER A 78 -35.28 36.98 -23.45
N SER A 79 -35.23 38.23 -23.00
CA SER A 79 -35.61 38.69 -21.65
C SER A 79 -36.93 39.47 -21.77
N PRO A 80 -37.64 39.89 -20.69
CA PRO A 80 -37.35 39.76 -19.25
C PRO A 80 -38.56 39.32 -18.37
N ALA A 81 -38.34 38.96 -17.10
CA ALA A 81 -39.10 39.47 -15.94
C ALA A 81 -38.72 38.81 -14.59
N LEU A 82 -38.28 39.65 -13.65
CA LEU A 82 -38.62 39.74 -12.22
C LEU A 82 -38.83 38.48 -11.36
N GLY A 83 -38.09 38.42 -10.24
CA GLY A 83 -38.72 38.13 -8.93
C GLY A 83 -37.95 37.26 -7.93
N SER A 84 -37.60 37.88 -6.80
CA SER A 84 -37.46 37.31 -5.44
C SER A 84 -36.17 36.59 -5.00
N LYS A 85 -35.55 37.17 -3.96
CA LYS A 85 -34.56 36.62 -3.02
C LYS A 85 -35.21 35.59 -2.08
N PRO A 86 -34.45 34.60 -1.59
CA PRO A 86 -34.16 34.52 -0.14
C PRO A 86 -32.67 34.22 0.12
N ARG A 87 -31.97 34.99 0.95
CA ARG A 87 -31.81 34.91 2.42
C ARG A 87 -31.05 33.65 2.87
N LEU A 88 -29.83 33.94 3.35
CA LEU A 88 -28.78 33.07 3.89
C LEU A 88 -29.27 32.16 5.03
N ALA A 89 -28.78 30.92 5.03
CA ALA A 89 -28.57 30.12 6.24
C ALA A 89 -27.23 29.39 6.10
N GLU A 90 -26.29 29.78 6.95
CA GLU A 90 -25.02 29.11 7.21
C GLU A 90 -25.32 27.78 7.92
N ALA A 91 -24.68 26.70 7.46
CA ALA A 91 -24.64 25.42 8.15
C ALA A 91 -23.27 24.78 7.90
N ASP A 92 -22.27 25.28 8.63
CA ASP A 92 -21.04 24.54 8.92
C ASP A 92 -21.28 23.82 10.25
N GLU A 93 -21.90 22.64 10.18
CA GLU A 93 -21.93 21.68 11.27
C GLU A 93 -21.20 20.43 10.80
N THR A 94 -19.93 20.32 11.21
CA THR A 94 -19.21 19.06 11.17
C THR A 94 -19.93 18.07 12.07
N ALA A 95 -20.61 17.07 11.48
CA ALA A 95 -21.26 16.00 12.22
C ALA A 95 -20.25 15.36 13.19
N SER A 96 -20.50 15.54 14.48
CA SER A 96 -19.64 15.04 15.55
C SER A 96 -19.69 13.50 15.57
N LEU A 97 -18.55 12.87 15.87
CA LEU A 97 -18.46 11.41 16.07
C LEU A 97 -19.48 10.89 17.12
N ALA A 98 -19.88 11.77 18.05
CA ALA A 98 -20.90 11.49 19.06
C ALA A 98 -22.31 11.30 18.45
N ASP A 99 -22.67 12.05 17.41
CA ASP A 99 -23.97 11.91 16.74
C ASP A 99 -24.06 10.60 15.95
N PHE A 100 -22.93 10.12 15.44
CA PHE A 100 -22.85 8.82 14.76
C PHE A 100 -22.98 7.64 15.76
N ALA A 101 -22.39 7.75 16.96
CA ALA A 101 -22.54 6.77 18.02
C ALA A 101 -23.98 6.71 18.56
N ALA A 102 -24.62 7.87 18.72
CA ALA A 102 -26.03 7.97 19.12
C ALA A 102 -26.97 7.36 18.07
N ALA A 103 -26.70 7.56 16.77
CA ALA A 103 -27.47 6.96 15.68
C ALA A 103 -27.34 5.42 15.60
N LEU A 104 -26.29 4.84 16.20
CA LEU A 104 -26.08 3.39 16.31
C LEU A 104 -26.63 2.80 17.63
N GLY A 105 -27.25 3.62 18.49
CA GLY A 105 -27.77 3.17 19.78
C GLY A 105 -26.66 2.80 20.78
N MET A 106 -25.45 3.31 20.59
CA MET A 106 -24.32 3.10 21.50
C MET A 106 -24.20 4.29 22.44
N ASP A 107 -24.06 4.02 23.75
CA ASP A 107 -23.93 5.07 24.78
C ASP A 107 -22.55 5.75 24.67
N PRO A 108 -22.47 7.04 24.32
CA PRO A 108 -21.19 7.76 24.18
C PRO A 108 -20.46 7.95 25.53
N SER A 109 -21.14 7.73 26.66
CA SER A 109 -20.58 7.84 28.00
C SER A 109 -19.53 6.78 28.32
N ALA A 110 -19.51 5.67 27.58
CA ALA A 110 -18.56 4.57 27.78
C ALA A 110 -17.11 4.91 27.39
N PHE A 111 -16.88 6.03 26.68
CA PHE A 111 -15.56 6.40 26.16
C PHE A 111 -14.91 7.60 26.85
N VAL A 112 -15.61 8.30 27.75
CA VAL A 112 -15.10 9.55 28.38
C VAL A 112 -14.57 9.32 29.80
N ALA A 113 -14.77 8.15 30.40
CA ALA A 113 -14.35 7.87 31.77
C ALA A 113 -13.02 7.09 31.85
N ALA A 114 -11.90 7.67 31.40
CA ALA A 114 -10.56 7.14 31.69
C ALA A 114 -9.41 8.17 31.56
N GLU A 115 -9.58 9.40 32.07
CA GLU A 115 -8.42 10.27 32.34
C GLU A 115 -8.44 10.70 33.81
N GLY A 116 -7.78 9.89 34.63
CA GLY A 116 -7.39 10.23 35.99
C GLY A 116 -6.01 9.61 36.28
N PRO A 117 -5.12 10.30 37.01
CA PRO A 117 -3.75 9.84 37.22
C PRO A 117 -3.76 8.64 38.16
N ARG A 118 -3.46 7.46 37.61
CA ARG A 118 -3.38 6.21 38.37
C ARG A 118 -2.06 6.20 39.14
N ALA A 119 -2.13 6.48 40.44
CA ALA A 119 -1.01 6.36 41.36
C ALA A 119 -0.49 4.91 41.35
N VAL A 120 0.81 4.76 41.08
CA VAL A 120 1.55 3.50 41.13
C VAL A 120 1.66 3.07 42.59
N ARG A 121 1.01 1.97 42.95
CA ARG A 121 1.21 1.27 44.21
C ARG A 121 1.88 -0.06 43.85
N GLU A 122 3.19 -0.13 44.04
CA GLU A 122 3.96 -1.37 43.94
C GLU A 122 3.58 -2.28 45.11
N GLU A 123 2.99 -3.44 44.80
CA GLU A 123 2.96 -4.57 45.72
C GLU A 123 3.99 -5.61 45.27
N PRO A 124 4.75 -6.21 46.21
CA PRO A 124 5.79 -7.18 45.88
C PRO A 124 5.16 -8.51 45.44
N ILE A 125 5.46 -8.92 44.20
CA ILE A 125 5.08 -10.21 43.65
C ILE A 125 6.00 -11.27 44.25
N ALA A 126 5.42 -12.18 45.04
CA ALA A 126 6.09 -13.37 45.54
C ALA A 126 6.27 -14.39 44.40
N GLU A 127 7.52 -14.76 44.13
CA GLU A 127 7.90 -15.77 43.13
C GLU A 127 7.38 -17.16 43.53
N HIS A 128 6.33 -17.63 42.85
CA HIS A 128 5.91 -19.02 42.93
C HIS A 128 6.74 -19.88 41.96
N ARG A 129 7.72 -20.57 42.54
CA ARG A 129 8.53 -21.64 41.94
C ARG A 129 7.63 -22.77 41.41
N VAL A 130 7.58 -22.94 40.09
CA VAL A 130 6.92 -24.07 39.42
C VAL A 130 7.92 -25.22 39.33
N GLU A 131 7.72 -26.25 40.16
CA GLU A 131 8.45 -27.51 40.05
C GLU A 131 7.94 -28.34 38.86
N SER A 132 8.84 -28.59 37.92
CA SER A 132 8.62 -29.45 36.76
C SER A 132 8.59 -30.91 37.20
N ARG A 133 7.43 -31.56 37.06
CA ARG A 133 7.30 -33.03 37.15
C ARG A 133 7.18 -33.62 35.75
N SER A 134 8.30 -34.08 35.22
CA SER A 134 8.35 -35.02 34.10
C SER A 134 8.07 -36.43 34.62
N ASN A 135 6.97 -37.05 34.20
CA ASN A 135 6.72 -38.47 34.44
C ASN A 135 6.02 -39.05 33.20
N TYR A 136 6.80 -39.53 32.23
CA TYR A 136 6.33 -40.43 31.19
C TYR A 136 7.25 -41.65 31.16
N PRO A 137 6.71 -42.88 31.31
CA PRO A 137 7.49 -44.10 31.17
C PRO A 137 7.71 -44.44 29.69
N PRO A 138 8.86 -45.02 29.30
CA PRO A 138 9.12 -45.45 27.94
C PRO A 138 8.40 -46.76 27.59
N PRO A 139 7.98 -46.96 26.32
CA PRO A 139 7.43 -48.24 25.87
C PRO A 139 8.53 -49.29 25.68
N ALA A 140 8.17 -50.54 26.02
CA ALA A 140 9.00 -51.73 25.92
C ALA A 140 9.30 -52.12 24.47
N VAL A 141 10.52 -52.59 24.25
CA VAL A 141 11.02 -53.18 23.01
C VAL A 141 10.95 -54.71 23.16
N ASP A 142 10.18 -55.37 22.30
CA ASP A 142 10.25 -56.82 22.11
C ASP A 142 11.12 -57.13 20.88
N PRO A 143 12.10 -58.05 20.98
CA PRO A 143 12.88 -58.52 19.85
C PRO A 143 12.48 -59.96 19.47
N ALA A 144 12.03 -60.16 18.22
CA ALA A 144 12.28 -61.36 17.41
C ALA A 144 11.34 -61.37 16.19
N SER A 145 11.87 -61.44 14.98
CA SER A 145 11.84 -62.69 14.22
C SER A 145 12.42 -62.47 12.83
N SER A 146 13.16 -63.48 12.40
CA SER A 146 13.91 -63.56 11.17
C SER A 146 13.07 -64.20 10.07
N ALA A 147 13.39 -63.80 8.83
CA ALA A 147 13.52 -64.65 7.65
C ALA A 147 12.32 -64.89 6.69
N VAL A 148 12.74 -64.97 5.42
CA VAL A 148 12.24 -65.80 4.30
C VAL A 148 11.31 -65.13 3.25
N LEU A 149 11.91 -64.80 2.09
CA LEU A 149 11.34 -64.78 0.72
C LEU A 149 10.88 -66.20 0.30
N PRO A 150 9.94 -66.46 -0.65
CA PRO A 150 10.07 -66.01 -2.05
C PRO A 150 8.76 -65.88 -2.88
N ALA A 151 8.98 -65.68 -4.20
CA ALA A 151 8.07 -65.41 -5.30
C ALA A 151 7.22 -66.58 -5.83
N ALA A 152 6.13 -66.23 -6.54
CA ALA A 152 5.49 -66.86 -7.73
C ALA A 152 4.10 -66.18 -7.91
N GLU A 153 3.63 -65.63 -9.05
CA GLU A 153 3.46 -66.08 -10.45
C GLU A 153 1.94 -66.30 -10.77
N GLU A 154 1.47 -65.68 -11.87
CA GLU A 154 0.21 -65.96 -12.64
C GLU A 154 -1.17 -65.72 -11.97
N ALA A 155 -2.30 -65.38 -12.63
CA ALA A 155 -2.68 -65.00 -14.00
C ALA A 155 -4.18 -64.55 -14.03
N ALA A 156 -4.62 -63.97 -15.16
CA ALA A 156 -5.99 -63.94 -15.76
C ALA A 156 -7.09 -63.03 -15.15
N GLU A 157 -7.60 -62.06 -15.96
CA GLU A 157 -8.96 -62.00 -16.59
C GLU A 157 -10.06 -61.48 -15.63
N GLU A 158 -11.02 -60.60 -15.92
CA GLU A 158 -11.53 -59.84 -17.08
C GLU A 158 -12.54 -58.77 -16.50
N PRO A 159 -13.23 -57.93 -17.30
CA PRO A 159 -13.62 -56.56 -16.93
C PRO A 159 -15.07 -56.39 -16.43
N ALA A 160 -15.36 -55.34 -15.64
CA ALA A 160 -16.72 -54.79 -15.54
C ALA A 160 -16.79 -53.37 -14.93
N SER A 161 -17.48 -52.50 -15.67
CA SER A 161 -18.29 -51.34 -15.23
C SER A 161 -17.62 -50.22 -14.42
N THR A 162 -17.19 -49.17 -15.13
CA THR A 162 -16.94 -47.84 -14.56
C THR A 162 -18.15 -46.94 -14.80
N GLU A 163 -19.19 -47.08 -13.98
CA GLU A 163 -20.11 -45.98 -13.67
C GLU A 163 -19.85 -45.59 -12.22
N GLN A 164 -18.85 -44.74 -12.01
CA GLN A 164 -18.64 -44.07 -10.73
C GLN A 164 -18.99 -42.61 -10.89
N LEU A 165 -20.08 -42.24 -10.20
CA LEU A 165 -20.37 -40.92 -9.68
C LEU A 165 -19.08 -40.10 -9.51
N ILE A 166 -18.99 -38.97 -10.22
CA ILE A 166 -18.08 -37.89 -9.85
C ILE A 166 -18.66 -37.26 -8.58
N GLU A 167 -18.32 -37.86 -7.45
CA GLU A 167 -18.43 -37.24 -6.14
C GLU A 167 -17.36 -36.14 -6.09
N LEU A 168 -17.81 -34.90 -6.31
CA LEU A 168 -17.00 -33.70 -6.11
C LEU A 168 -16.64 -33.63 -4.63
N GLY A 169 -15.50 -34.24 -4.29
CA GLY A 169 -14.85 -34.08 -2.99
C GLY A 169 -14.59 -32.61 -2.69
N PRO A 170 -14.52 -32.25 -1.39
CA PRO A 170 -14.42 -30.87 -0.95
C PRO A 170 -13.19 -30.22 -1.58
N ALA A 171 -13.41 -29.03 -2.16
CA ALA A 171 -12.36 -28.21 -2.71
C ALA A 171 -11.22 -28.08 -1.69
N ASP A 172 -10.03 -28.56 -2.08
CA ASP A 172 -8.78 -28.25 -1.41
C ASP A 172 -8.73 -26.75 -1.14
N GLU A 173 -8.85 -26.39 0.13
CA GLU A 173 -8.44 -25.08 0.62
C GLU A 173 -6.94 -25.00 0.41
N VAL A 174 -6.54 -24.43 -0.72
CA VAL A 174 -5.15 -24.01 -0.97
C VAL A 174 -4.86 -22.89 0.03
N HIS A 175 -4.44 -23.29 1.22
CA HIS A 175 -3.98 -22.43 2.28
C HIS A 175 -2.60 -21.91 1.86
N ASP A 176 -2.55 -20.78 1.17
CA ASP A 176 -1.33 -19.98 0.94
C ASP A 176 -0.88 -19.35 2.27
N ASP A 177 -0.49 -20.19 3.23
CA ASP A 177 0.08 -19.80 4.54
C ASP A 177 1.56 -19.35 4.45
N ASP A 178 2.11 -19.23 3.24
CA ASP A 178 3.53 -18.94 3.01
C ASP A 178 3.98 -17.52 3.40
N ASP A 179 3.06 -16.61 3.74
CA ASP A 179 3.39 -15.19 3.91
C ASP A 179 3.51 -14.71 5.38
N ASP A 180 2.92 -15.40 6.36
CA ASP A 180 3.04 -15.02 7.79
C ASP A 180 4.11 -15.83 8.54
N ALA A 181 4.46 -17.03 8.06
CA ALA A 181 5.59 -17.81 8.62
C ALA A 181 6.97 -17.17 8.35
N ARG A 182 7.05 -16.22 7.40
CA ARG A 182 8.30 -15.52 7.04
C ARG A 182 8.63 -14.29 7.89
N ALA A 183 7.68 -13.78 8.67
CA ALA A 183 7.92 -12.66 9.59
C ALA A 183 8.59 -13.10 10.90
N ALA A 184 8.58 -14.40 11.21
CA ALA A 184 9.11 -14.97 12.45
C ALA A 184 10.41 -15.78 12.26
N ALA A 185 10.91 -15.90 11.03
CA ALA A 185 12.18 -16.57 10.73
C ALA A 185 13.36 -15.65 11.11
N GLU A 186 13.79 -15.84 12.36
CA GLU A 186 15.19 -15.90 12.79
C GLU A 186 15.99 -14.58 12.81
N ALA A 187 16.54 -14.30 13.99
CA ALA A 187 17.71 -13.45 14.15
C ALA A 187 18.86 -14.05 13.31
N GLU A 188 18.96 -13.66 12.03
CA GLU A 188 20.07 -14.11 11.20
C GLU A 188 21.40 -13.54 11.72
N PRO A 189 22.42 -14.38 11.98
CA PRO A 189 23.65 -14.00 12.66
C PRO A 189 24.61 -13.11 11.84
N ASP A 190 24.29 -12.77 10.58
CA ASP A 190 25.15 -12.03 9.66
C ASP A 190 24.58 -10.67 9.23
N THR A 191 23.71 -10.06 10.04
CA THR A 191 23.31 -8.67 9.81
C THR A 191 24.38 -7.72 10.32
N VAL A 192 24.90 -6.85 9.46
CA VAL A 192 25.77 -5.73 9.85
C VAL A 192 25.17 -5.02 11.06
N THR A 193 25.89 -5.01 12.17
CA THR A 193 25.39 -4.39 13.39
C THR A 193 25.47 -2.86 13.30
N PRO A 194 24.69 -2.11 14.10
CA PRO A 194 24.85 -0.65 14.17
C PRO A 194 26.26 -0.21 14.61
N GLU A 195 27.01 -1.06 15.30
CA GLU A 195 28.42 -0.81 15.64
C GLU A 195 29.34 -0.95 14.44
N ASP A 196 29.15 -1.99 13.63
CA ASP A 196 29.87 -2.19 12.38
C ASP A 196 29.62 -1.04 11.40
N GLU A 197 28.36 -0.61 11.24
CA GLU A 197 28.02 0.53 10.37
C GLU A 197 28.73 1.82 10.82
N ARG A 198 28.81 2.06 12.15
CA ARG A 198 29.56 3.20 12.71
C ARG A 198 31.05 3.09 12.40
N ASN A 199 31.61 1.88 12.47
CA ASN A 199 33.00 1.64 12.12
C ASN A 199 33.26 1.88 10.62
N TYR A 200 32.41 1.36 9.73
CA TYR A 200 32.52 1.56 8.29
C TYR A 200 32.41 3.03 7.90
N ARG A 201 31.51 3.78 8.55
CA ARG A 201 31.41 5.24 8.37
C ARG A 201 32.71 5.94 8.78
N LYS A 202 33.30 5.56 9.92
CA LYS A 202 34.58 6.13 10.37
C LYS A 202 35.70 5.85 9.36
N ILE A 203 35.77 4.63 8.83
CA ILE A 203 36.75 4.25 7.79
C ILE A 203 36.53 5.10 6.54
N TYR A 204 35.28 5.27 6.10
CA TYR A 204 34.94 6.08 4.93
C TYR A 204 35.39 7.54 5.08
N GLU A 205 35.00 8.19 6.17
CA GLU A 205 35.32 9.61 6.41
C GLU A 205 36.82 9.88 6.53
N THR A 206 37.56 8.94 7.13
CA THR A 206 39.00 9.12 7.39
C THR A 206 39.87 8.77 6.17
N ARG A 207 39.52 7.72 5.42
CA ARG A 207 40.37 7.16 4.36
C ARG A 207 39.89 7.46 2.95
N PHE A 208 38.58 7.41 2.70
CA PHE A 208 38.06 7.42 1.34
C PHE A 208 37.46 8.78 0.95
N HIS A 209 36.77 9.47 1.84
CA HIS A 209 36.00 10.68 1.50
C HIS A 209 36.84 11.80 0.87
N ARG A 210 38.11 11.93 1.25
CA ARG A 210 39.04 12.95 0.72
C ARG A 210 39.69 12.58 -0.61
N LEU A 211 39.55 11.34 -1.07
CA LEU A 211 40.17 10.87 -2.30
C LEU A 211 39.35 11.32 -3.52
N PRO A 212 40.01 11.68 -4.63
CA PRO A 212 39.34 11.90 -5.92
C PRO A 212 38.47 10.71 -6.31
N THR A 213 37.38 10.96 -7.03
CA THR A 213 36.45 9.89 -7.41
C THR A 213 37.14 8.76 -8.17
N ASP A 214 38.02 9.05 -9.13
CA ASP A 214 38.65 8.00 -9.94
C ASP A 214 39.50 7.05 -9.07
N GLN A 215 40.13 7.57 -8.01
CA GLN A 215 40.84 6.75 -7.04
C GLN A 215 39.88 5.88 -6.21
N ARG A 216 38.74 6.44 -5.76
CA ARG A 216 37.71 5.67 -5.05
C ARG A 216 37.11 4.58 -5.92
N VAL A 217 36.89 4.84 -7.21
CA VAL A 217 36.41 3.86 -8.20
C VAL A 217 37.40 2.70 -8.32
N HIS A 218 38.70 2.98 -8.49
CA HIS A 218 39.72 1.94 -8.54
C HIS A 218 39.80 1.12 -7.24
N LEU A 219 39.74 1.79 -6.09
CA LEU A 219 39.71 1.11 -4.79
C LEU A 219 38.47 0.23 -4.65
N ALA A 220 37.29 0.70 -5.06
CA ALA A 220 36.05 -0.08 -5.02
C ALA A 220 36.10 -1.41 -5.80
N GLN A 221 36.88 -1.50 -6.88
CA GLN A 221 37.05 -2.73 -7.65
C GLN A 221 37.93 -3.78 -6.97
N THR A 222 38.81 -3.36 -6.05
CA THR A 222 39.89 -4.21 -5.51
C THR A 222 39.84 -4.38 -3.99
N SER A 223 39.21 -3.44 -3.27
CA SER A 223 39.07 -3.45 -1.82
C SER A 223 38.24 -4.64 -1.35
N GLN A 224 38.52 -5.07 -0.12
CA GLN A 224 37.86 -6.21 0.52
C GLN A 224 37.57 -5.88 1.99
N GLY A 225 36.72 -6.69 2.63
CA GLY A 225 36.44 -6.57 4.05
C GLY A 225 35.86 -5.19 4.43
N PRO A 226 36.26 -4.61 5.58
CA PRO A 226 35.72 -3.34 6.08
C PRO A 226 35.87 -2.16 5.13
N ASP A 227 36.90 -2.18 4.27
CA ASP A 227 37.15 -1.11 3.30
C ASP A 227 36.10 -1.11 2.19
N LEU A 228 35.68 -2.30 1.72
CA LEU A 228 34.62 -2.42 0.73
C LEU A 228 33.26 -2.00 1.31
N TYR A 229 32.98 -2.38 2.56
CA TYR A 229 31.79 -1.91 3.28
C TYR A 229 31.78 -0.39 3.47
N ALA A 230 32.92 0.22 3.78
CA ALA A 230 33.04 1.67 3.89
C ALA A 230 32.72 2.36 2.54
N LEU A 231 33.23 1.83 1.43
CA LEU A 231 32.94 2.36 0.08
C LEU A 231 31.46 2.21 -0.34
N CYS A 232 30.71 1.26 0.24
CA CYS A 232 29.26 1.14 0.01
C CYS A 232 28.46 2.37 0.49
N LEU A 233 29.03 3.19 1.38
CA LEU A 233 28.42 4.42 1.90
C LEU A 233 28.60 5.63 0.96
N ASP A 234 29.29 5.43 -0.17
CA ASP A 234 29.55 6.49 -1.14
C ASP A 234 28.26 6.94 -1.86
N ALA A 235 28.21 8.23 -2.18
CA ALA A 235 27.07 8.84 -2.85
C ALA A 235 27.20 8.82 -4.38
N ASP A 236 28.41 8.66 -4.94
CA ASP A 236 28.63 8.68 -6.39
C ASP A 236 28.35 7.29 -7.00
N ALA A 237 27.43 7.25 -7.96
CA ALA A 237 26.97 6.02 -8.62
C ALA A 237 28.10 5.28 -9.37
N ARG A 238 29.19 5.96 -9.76
CA ARG A 238 30.35 5.32 -10.39
C ARG A 238 31.10 4.40 -9.43
N ILE A 239 31.20 4.79 -8.15
CA ILE A 239 31.76 3.90 -7.12
C ILE A 239 30.84 2.69 -6.93
N ILE A 240 29.52 2.89 -6.88
CA ILE A 240 28.57 1.78 -6.77
C ILE A 240 28.73 0.82 -7.94
N ALA A 241 28.81 1.29 -9.18
CA ALA A 241 29.06 0.44 -10.35
C ALA A 241 30.32 -0.42 -10.17
N ALA A 242 31.43 0.19 -9.73
CA ALA A 242 32.68 -0.51 -9.45
C ALA A 242 32.58 -1.54 -8.31
N ILE A 243 31.84 -1.24 -7.23
CA ILE A 243 31.59 -2.20 -6.15
C ILE A 243 30.83 -3.41 -6.68
N LEU A 244 29.81 -3.19 -7.50
CA LEU A 244 28.97 -4.26 -8.05
C LEU A 244 29.72 -5.16 -9.04
N GLU A 245 30.86 -4.71 -9.58
CA GLU A 245 31.79 -5.48 -10.41
C GLU A 245 32.91 -6.15 -9.59
N ASN A 246 33.10 -5.78 -8.32
CA ASN A 246 34.11 -6.36 -7.46
C ASN A 246 33.80 -7.85 -7.20
N PRO A 247 34.77 -8.78 -7.41
CA PRO A 247 34.56 -10.22 -7.22
C PRO A 247 34.14 -10.62 -5.79
N THR A 248 34.46 -9.79 -4.80
CA THR A 248 34.13 -10.03 -3.39
C THR A 248 32.80 -9.40 -2.96
N CYS A 249 32.10 -8.72 -3.88
CA CYS A 249 30.81 -8.11 -3.60
C CYS A 249 29.70 -9.16 -3.40
N GLY A 250 29.41 -9.49 -2.15
CA GLY A 250 28.23 -10.28 -1.75
C GLY A 250 26.96 -9.45 -1.45
N LEU A 251 25.90 -10.14 -1.04
CA LEU A 251 24.58 -9.56 -0.72
C LEU A 251 24.62 -8.49 0.38
N GLN A 252 25.50 -8.63 1.38
CA GLN A 252 25.59 -7.67 2.48
C GLN A 252 26.00 -6.27 2.01
N HIS A 253 26.91 -6.18 1.04
CA HIS A 253 27.26 -4.91 0.40
C HIS A 253 26.05 -4.30 -0.31
N VAL A 254 25.33 -5.10 -1.09
CA VAL A 254 24.13 -4.67 -1.82
C VAL A 254 23.04 -4.19 -0.87
N ARG A 255 22.82 -4.91 0.24
CA ARG A 255 21.89 -4.50 1.30
C ARG A 255 22.31 -3.15 1.91
N LEU A 256 23.60 -2.92 2.15
CA LEU A 256 24.10 -1.65 2.70
C LEU A 256 23.89 -0.49 1.71
N ILE A 257 24.20 -0.71 0.43
CA ILE A 257 23.99 0.27 -0.64
C ILE A 257 22.50 0.58 -0.79
N ALA A 258 21.63 -0.45 -0.84
CA ALA A 258 20.19 -0.28 -0.97
C ALA A 258 19.59 0.62 0.13
N PHE A 259 20.12 0.50 1.36
CA PHE A 259 19.65 1.28 2.50
C PHE A 259 20.18 2.72 2.53
N HIS A 260 21.45 2.94 2.20
CA HIS A 260 22.09 4.24 2.42
C HIS A 260 22.32 5.08 1.17
N HIS A 261 22.28 4.49 -0.02
CA HIS A 261 22.67 5.21 -1.22
C HIS A 261 21.66 6.32 -1.53
N ARG A 262 22.21 7.49 -1.89
CA ARG A 262 21.48 8.77 -1.92
C ARG A 262 21.03 9.21 -3.31
N THR A 263 21.24 8.38 -4.32
CA THR A 263 20.84 8.70 -5.70
C THR A 263 20.04 7.56 -6.31
N GLY A 264 19.02 7.90 -7.11
CA GLY A 264 18.24 6.90 -7.84
C GLY A 264 19.12 6.09 -8.80
N THR A 265 20.10 6.73 -9.45
CA THR A 265 21.00 6.10 -10.43
C THR A 265 21.78 4.92 -9.85
N GLY A 266 22.34 5.03 -8.64
CA GLY A 266 23.05 3.89 -8.04
C GLY A 266 22.11 2.79 -7.57
N LEU A 267 20.90 3.12 -7.08
CA LEU A 267 19.88 2.12 -6.74
C LEU A 267 19.38 1.38 -7.99
N GLU A 268 19.28 2.08 -9.12
CA GLU A 268 18.92 1.47 -10.39
C GLU A 268 19.95 0.41 -10.82
N MET A 269 21.24 0.61 -10.56
CA MET A 269 22.27 -0.39 -10.87
C MET A 269 22.05 -1.70 -10.10
N ILE A 270 21.67 -1.63 -8.82
CA ILE A 270 21.28 -2.81 -8.04
C ILE A 270 20.10 -3.51 -8.72
N SER A 271 19.09 -2.73 -9.10
CA SER A 271 17.85 -3.28 -9.66
C SER A 271 18.01 -3.95 -11.04
N ARG A 272 19.14 -3.78 -11.72
CA ARG A 272 19.41 -4.47 -13.01
C ARG A 272 19.67 -5.96 -12.84
N ARG A 273 20.09 -6.39 -11.64
CA ARG A 273 20.41 -7.78 -11.33
C ARG A 273 19.26 -8.43 -10.57
N ALA A 274 18.54 -9.34 -11.22
CA ALA A 274 17.33 -9.93 -10.68
C ALA A 274 17.60 -10.77 -9.41
N GLU A 275 18.77 -11.40 -9.33
CA GLU A 275 19.24 -12.16 -8.18
C GLU A 275 19.29 -11.32 -6.89
N TRP A 276 19.59 -10.03 -6.99
CA TRP A 276 19.61 -9.13 -5.84
C TRP A 276 18.22 -8.63 -5.46
N ILE A 277 17.35 -8.36 -6.45
CA ILE A 277 15.96 -7.98 -6.17
C ILE A 277 15.21 -9.12 -5.47
N ARG A 278 15.53 -10.38 -5.77
CA ARG A 278 14.92 -11.54 -5.13
C ARG A 278 15.26 -11.65 -3.63
N ASP A 279 16.33 -11.01 -3.17
CA ASP A 279 16.65 -10.94 -1.74
C ASP A 279 15.65 -10.03 -1.01
N ILE A 280 14.95 -10.59 -0.03
CA ILE A 280 13.88 -9.92 0.71
C ILE A 280 14.39 -8.67 1.43
N LEU A 281 15.62 -8.71 1.96
CA LEU A 281 16.21 -7.59 2.68
C LEU A 281 16.65 -6.47 1.74
N VAL A 282 17.23 -6.79 0.58
CA VAL A 282 17.50 -5.80 -0.48
C VAL A 282 16.21 -5.13 -0.92
N GLU A 283 15.17 -5.92 -1.22
CA GLU A 283 13.87 -5.38 -1.63
C GLU A 283 13.29 -4.43 -0.58
N ARG A 284 13.22 -4.87 0.68
CA ARG A 284 12.70 -4.06 1.80
C ARG A 284 13.49 -2.77 1.97
N ARG A 285 14.82 -2.81 1.86
CA ARG A 285 15.70 -1.63 1.98
C ARG A 285 15.53 -0.68 0.78
N LEU A 286 15.42 -1.20 -0.44
CA LEU A 286 15.15 -0.40 -1.64
C LEU A 286 13.80 0.31 -1.53
N LEU A 287 12.74 -0.38 -1.09
CA LEU A 287 11.41 0.20 -0.94
C LEU A 287 11.36 1.30 0.13
N ARG A 288 12.13 1.17 1.21
CA ARG A 288 12.22 2.18 2.28
C ARG A 288 13.10 3.37 1.93
N ASN A 289 13.97 3.22 0.94
CA ASN A 289 14.88 4.29 0.55
C ASN A 289 14.09 5.44 -0.11
N PRO A 290 14.19 6.69 0.39
CA PRO A 290 13.51 7.86 -0.20
C PRO A 290 13.90 8.13 -1.67
N GLN A 291 15.04 7.61 -2.12
CA GLN A 291 15.56 7.76 -3.47
C GLN A 291 15.12 6.63 -4.40
N CYS A 292 14.18 5.77 -3.96
CA CYS A 292 13.61 4.73 -4.79
C CYS A 292 12.89 5.32 -6.02
N GLY A 293 13.55 5.21 -7.16
CA GLY A 293 13.05 5.67 -8.45
C GLY A 293 11.95 4.77 -9.00
N GLU A 294 11.21 5.28 -9.98
CA GLU A 294 10.13 4.55 -10.65
C GLU A 294 10.63 3.26 -11.32
N GLN A 295 11.83 3.27 -11.89
CA GLN A 295 12.43 2.10 -12.53
C GLN A 295 12.70 0.97 -11.53
N VAL A 296 13.23 1.30 -10.36
CA VAL A 296 13.48 0.32 -9.29
C VAL A 296 12.15 -0.24 -8.77
N LEU A 297 11.19 0.65 -8.46
CA LEU A 297 9.87 0.25 -8.00
C LEU A 297 9.16 -0.64 -9.04
N GLY A 298 9.20 -0.29 -10.32
CA GLY A 298 8.60 -1.08 -11.40
C GLY A 298 9.17 -2.48 -11.50
N ARG A 299 10.49 -2.65 -11.35
CA ARG A 299 11.14 -3.98 -11.33
C ARG A 299 10.72 -4.82 -10.12
N ILE A 300 10.62 -4.21 -8.94
CA ILE A 300 10.12 -4.89 -7.73
C ILE A 300 8.65 -5.29 -7.89
N MET A 301 7.81 -4.37 -8.36
CA MET A 301 6.35 -4.56 -8.44
C MET A 301 5.92 -5.50 -9.57
N SER A 302 6.63 -5.51 -10.70
CA SER A 302 6.29 -6.33 -11.87
C SER A 302 6.38 -7.83 -11.58
N SER A 303 7.39 -8.26 -10.82
CA SER A 303 7.62 -9.67 -10.48
C SER A 303 6.62 -10.26 -9.47
N LYS A 304 5.87 -9.42 -8.75
CA LYS A 304 4.97 -9.84 -7.66
C LYS A 304 3.60 -10.27 -8.17
N ARG A 305 2.74 -10.83 -7.31
CA ARG A 305 1.30 -10.94 -7.61
C ARG A 305 0.54 -9.74 -7.07
N LEU A 306 -0.73 -9.62 -7.42
CA LEU A 306 -1.57 -8.47 -7.08
C LEU A 306 -1.63 -8.23 -5.57
N PHE A 307 -1.76 -9.29 -4.77
CA PHE A 307 -1.81 -9.18 -3.31
C PHE A 307 -0.52 -8.60 -2.71
N GLN A 308 0.66 -9.06 -3.12
CA GLN A 308 1.92 -8.52 -2.62
C GLN A 308 2.13 -7.07 -3.09
N THR A 309 1.72 -6.71 -4.31
CA THR A 309 1.77 -5.31 -4.75
C THR A 309 0.86 -4.40 -3.90
N TYR A 310 -0.30 -4.91 -3.48
CA TYR A 310 -1.19 -4.20 -2.56
C TYR A 310 -0.54 -4.00 -1.18
N LYS A 311 0.07 -5.05 -0.59
CA LYS A 311 0.80 -4.98 0.68
C LYS A 311 1.85 -3.86 0.66
N ILE A 312 2.65 -3.78 -0.42
CA ILE A 312 3.65 -2.71 -0.61
C ILE A 312 2.99 -1.32 -0.67
N ALA A 313 1.88 -1.17 -1.39
CA ALA A 313 1.22 0.12 -1.56
C ALA A 313 0.62 0.71 -0.27
N ILE A 314 0.41 -0.12 0.76
CA ILE A 314 -0.15 0.31 2.06
C ILE A 314 0.87 0.28 3.21
N ASP A 315 2.09 -0.20 2.98
CA ASP A 315 3.11 -0.35 4.03
C ASP A 315 3.56 1.01 4.56
N ARG A 316 3.35 1.22 5.86
CA ARG A 316 3.64 2.48 6.57
C ARG A 316 5.12 2.85 6.57
N GLU A 317 6.01 1.86 6.49
CA GLU A 317 7.45 2.04 6.56
C GLU A 317 8.05 2.49 5.21
N ILE A 318 7.28 2.40 4.12
CA ILE A 318 7.65 2.89 2.80
C ILE A 318 7.33 4.39 2.68
N PRO A 319 8.23 5.24 2.14
CA PRO A 319 7.96 6.65 1.90
C PRO A 319 6.66 6.90 1.12
N GLU A 320 5.89 7.93 1.51
CA GLU A 320 4.57 8.20 0.91
C GLU A 320 4.65 8.41 -0.61
N LEU A 321 5.72 9.02 -1.12
CA LEU A 321 5.93 9.19 -2.56
C LEU A 321 6.00 7.83 -3.28
N THR A 322 6.75 6.87 -2.72
CA THR A 322 6.88 5.51 -3.25
C THR A 322 5.55 4.76 -3.13
N ARG A 323 4.84 4.87 -2.00
CA ARG A 323 3.49 4.29 -1.85
C ARG A 323 2.51 4.85 -2.89
N SER A 324 2.52 6.15 -3.11
CA SER A 324 1.63 6.82 -4.08
C SER A 324 1.83 6.28 -5.50
N ARG A 325 3.09 6.15 -5.93
CA ARG A 325 3.45 5.47 -7.19
C ARG A 325 3.02 4.01 -7.17
N GLY A 326 3.25 3.30 -6.06
CA GLY A 326 2.83 1.91 -5.85
C GLY A 326 1.33 1.69 -6.04
N ARG A 327 0.48 2.61 -5.56
CA ARG A 327 -0.98 2.58 -5.81
C ARG A 327 -1.31 2.67 -7.31
N GLY A 328 -0.52 3.41 -8.10
CA GLY A 328 -0.62 3.41 -9.56
C GLY A 328 -0.36 2.03 -10.18
N TYR A 329 0.68 1.35 -9.72
CA TYR A 329 1.00 -0.02 -10.13
C TYR A 329 -0.10 -1.01 -9.73
N VAL A 330 -0.65 -0.92 -8.51
CA VAL A 330 -1.76 -1.78 -8.07
C VAL A 330 -2.97 -1.64 -8.98
N ARG A 331 -3.35 -0.40 -9.37
CA ARG A 331 -4.47 -0.17 -10.30
C ARG A 331 -4.20 -0.72 -11.70
N THR A 332 -3.00 -0.50 -12.23
CA THR A 332 -2.59 -1.04 -13.54
C THR A 332 -2.59 -2.56 -13.53
N LYS A 333 -2.11 -3.17 -12.44
CA LYS A 333 -2.08 -4.61 -12.26
C LYS A 333 -3.47 -5.20 -12.08
N TRP A 334 -4.33 -4.52 -11.33
CA TRP A 334 -5.74 -4.87 -11.19
C TRP A 334 -6.39 -5.04 -12.57
N GLN A 335 -6.24 -4.05 -13.47
CA GLN A 335 -6.83 -4.09 -14.80
C GLN A 335 -6.38 -5.27 -15.67
N ASN A 336 -5.20 -5.84 -15.40
CA ASN A 336 -4.63 -6.95 -16.17
C ASN A 336 -4.68 -8.29 -15.43
N ALA A 337 -4.98 -8.30 -14.13
CA ALA A 337 -5.05 -9.51 -13.32
C ALA A 337 -6.26 -10.39 -13.69
N ALA A 338 -6.13 -11.70 -13.46
CA ALA A 338 -7.22 -12.64 -13.64
C ALA A 338 -8.37 -12.37 -12.63
N ALA A 339 -9.60 -12.73 -12.99
CA ALA A 339 -10.78 -12.49 -12.14
C ALA A 339 -10.67 -13.20 -10.79
N GLU A 340 -10.06 -14.38 -10.76
CA GLU A 340 -9.79 -15.18 -9.56
C GLU A 340 -8.87 -14.43 -8.61
N GLU A 341 -7.78 -13.84 -9.13
CA GLU A 341 -6.81 -13.08 -8.35
C GLU A 341 -7.41 -11.76 -7.80
N ARG A 342 -8.27 -11.11 -8.59
CA ARG A 342 -9.03 -9.92 -8.14
C ARG A 342 -10.00 -10.25 -7.02
N ALA A 343 -10.77 -11.33 -7.19
CA ALA A 343 -11.73 -11.79 -6.17
C ALA A 343 -11.00 -12.23 -4.90
N ASP A 344 -9.89 -12.95 -5.03
CA ASP A 344 -9.03 -13.37 -3.93
C ASP A 344 -8.47 -12.16 -3.15
N LEU A 345 -7.92 -11.15 -3.83
CA LEU A 345 -7.49 -9.91 -3.18
C LEU A 345 -8.64 -9.24 -2.40
N ILE A 346 -9.82 -9.11 -3.00
CA ILE A 346 -11.00 -8.53 -2.33
C ILE A 346 -11.34 -9.34 -1.08
N ILE A 347 -11.37 -10.67 -1.16
CA ILE A 347 -11.78 -11.52 -0.04
C ILE A 347 -10.73 -11.49 1.08
N ARG A 348 -9.44 -11.74 0.75
CA ARG A 348 -8.33 -11.76 1.73
C ARG A 348 -8.18 -10.44 2.48
N THR A 349 -8.52 -9.31 1.86
CA THR A 349 -8.39 -7.98 2.48
C THR A 349 -9.67 -7.47 3.10
N GLU A 350 -10.72 -8.29 3.20
CA GLU A 350 -12.07 -7.85 3.56
C GLU A 350 -12.53 -6.61 2.77
N ALA A 351 -12.19 -6.56 1.48
CA ALA A 351 -12.44 -5.45 0.57
C ALA A 351 -11.77 -4.11 0.97
N ARG A 352 -10.85 -4.09 1.94
CA ARG A 352 -10.08 -2.88 2.32
C ARG A 352 -9.21 -2.37 1.17
N CYS A 353 -8.80 -3.26 0.27
CA CYS A 353 -8.07 -2.90 -0.94
C CYS A 353 -8.82 -1.91 -1.85
N LEU A 354 -10.14 -1.86 -1.79
CA LEU A 354 -10.95 -0.97 -2.64
C LEU A 354 -10.63 0.52 -2.43
N THR A 355 -10.14 0.89 -1.24
CA THR A 355 -9.71 2.26 -0.92
C THR A 355 -8.57 2.76 -1.79
N VAL A 356 -7.69 1.88 -2.29
CA VAL A 356 -6.59 2.23 -3.19
C VAL A 356 -6.92 1.95 -4.66
N MET A 357 -8.09 1.39 -4.95
CA MET A 357 -8.55 1.00 -6.29
C MET A 357 -9.63 1.92 -6.83
N ILE A 358 -9.62 3.19 -6.41
CA ILE A 358 -10.52 4.22 -6.93
C ILE A 358 -10.37 4.31 -8.46
N GLY A 359 -11.51 4.28 -9.17
CA GLY A 359 -11.57 4.26 -10.62
C GLY A 359 -11.40 2.88 -11.26
N CYS A 360 -11.21 1.82 -10.48
CA CYS A 360 -11.23 0.44 -10.98
C CYS A 360 -12.64 -0.13 -10.95
N ASN A 361 -12.94 -0.98 -11.93
CA ASN A 361 -14.24 -1.66 -12.04
C ASN A 361 -14.08 -3.17 -11.81
N PHE A 362 -15.19 -3.84 -11.52
CA PHE A 362 -15.25 -5.29 -11.46
C PHE A 362 -15.75 -5.81 -12.80
N ASP A 363 -15.15 -6.87 -13.32
CA ASP A 363 -15.69 -7.57 -14.46
C ASP A 363 -16.80 -8.56 -14.04
N ALA A 364 -17.53 -9.07 -15.03
CA ALA A 364 -18.64 -9.99 -14.78
C ALA A 364 -18.17 -11.28 -14.08
N LYS A 365 -16.96 -11.77 -14.40
CA LYS A 365 -16.41 -13.00 -13.84
C LYS A 365 -16.04 -12.84 -12.36
N THR A 366 -15.35 -11.76 -12.00
CA THR A 366 -15.02 -11.41 -10.59
C THR A 366 -16.31 -11.25 -9.80
N THR A 367 -17.30 -10.57 -10.38
CA THR A 367 -18.63 -10.40 -9.76
C THR A 367 -19.31 -11.75 -9.52
N GLY A 368 -19.28 -12.66 -10.50
CA GLY A 368 -19.83 -14.00 -10.37
C GLY A 368 -19.16 -14.82 -9.26
N ILE A 369 -17.83 -14.76 -9.16
CA ILE A 369 -17.08 -15.43 -8.08
C ILE A 369 -17.51 -14.89 -6.71
N LEU A 370 -17.64 -13.57 -6.57
CA LEU A 370 -18.07 -12.94 -5.32
C LEU A 370 -19.53 -13.30 -4.98
N CYS A 371 -20.43 -13.32 -5.97
CA CYS A 371 -21.82 -13.76 -5.79
C CYS A 371 -21.95 -15.26 -5.45
N GLY A 372 -20.96 -16.08 -5.81
CA GLY A 372 -20.94 -17.51 -5.48
C GLY A 372 -20.71 -17.81 -3.99
N ARG A 373 -20.38 -16.79 -3.17
CA ARG A 373 -20.03 -16.98 -1.75
C ARG A 373 -21.04 -16.32 -0.81
N GLN A 374 -21.08 -16.81 0.42
CA GLN A 374 -21.79 -16.20 1.54
C GLN A 374 -20.80 -15.42 2.41
N TYR A 375 -21.19 -14.23 2.88
CA TYR A 375 -20.32 -13.37 3.66
C TYR A 375 -20.95 -13.06 5.02
N ASN A 376 -20.17 -13.31 6.08
CA ASN A 376 -20.55 -13.02 7.47
C ASN A 376 -19.69 -11.90 8.09
N SER A 377 -18.90 -11.18 7.28
CA SER A 377 -18.07 -10.06 7.74
C SER A 377 -18.77 -8.72 7.50
N VAL A 378 -19.05 -8.01 8.60
CA VAL A 378 -19.61 -6.65 8.59
C VAL A 378 -18.69 -5.71 7.81
N ILE A 379 -17.37 -5.80 8.03
CA ILE A 379 -16.36 -4.94 7.40
C ILE A 379 -16.35 -5.14 5.89
N PHE A 380 -16.36 -6.40 5.43
CA PHE A 380 -16.41 -6.73 4.02
C PHE A 380 -17.60 -6.09 3.30
N ILE A 381 -18.80 -6.26 3.87
CA ILE A 381 -20.05 -5.72 3.31
C ILE A 381 -20.03 -4.20 3.32
N GLN A 382 -19.54 -3.56 4.40
CA GLN A 382 -19.43 -2.11 4.47
C GLN A 382 -18.47 -1.55 3.41
N ASN A 383 -17.32 -2.18 3.21
CA ASN A 383 -16.33 -1.74 2.23
C ASN A 383 -16.87 -1.84 0.80
N LEU A 384 -17.57 -2.93 0.46
CA LEU A 384 -18.27 -3.06 -0.82
C LEU A 384 -19.38 -2.01 -0.97
N ALA A 385 -20.15 -1.76 0.09
CA ALA A 385 -21.21 -0.75 0.06
C ALA A 385 -20.70 0.70 -0.01
N LYS A 386 -19.44 0.97 0.32
CA LYS A 386 -18.81 2.29 0.18
C LYS A 386 -18.12 2.46 -1.17
N PHE A 387 -17.79 1.37 -1.84
CA PHE A 387 -17.08 1.43 -3.11
C PHE A 387 -18.03 1.71 -4.28
N ALA A 388 -17.95 2.91 -4.84
CA ALA A 388 -18.92 3.39 -5.84
C ALA A 388 -19.02 2.53 -7.10
N ALA A 389 -17.97 1.78 -7.46
CA ALA A 389 -17.95 0.89 -8.62
C ALA A 389 -18.42 -0.55 -8.30
N THR A 390 -18.98 -0.80 -7.11
CA THR A 390 -19.55 -2.10 -6.76
C THR A 390 -20.72 -2.43 -7.72
N PRO A 391 -20.69 -3.58 -8.40
CA PRO A 391 -21.70 -3.95 -9.39
C PRO A 391 -23.10 -4.11 -8.79
N PRO A 392 -24.16 -3.71 -9.52
CA PRO A 392 -25.55 -3.87 -9.07
C PRO A 392 -25.92 -5.31 -8.71
N GLY A 393 -25.43 -6.28 -9.48
CA GLY A 393 -25.67 -7.71 -9.23
C GLY A 393 -25.10 -8.19 -7.90
N LEU A 394 -23.92 -7.71 -7.53
CA LEU A 394 -23.30 -8.03 -6.24
C LEU A 394 -24.07 -7.38 -5.07
N LEU A 395 -24.49 -6.12 -5.22
CA LEU A 395 -25.32 -5.45 -4.21
C LEU A 395 -26.65 -6.18 -3.98
N ALA A 396 -27.32 -6.60 -5.06
CA ALA A 396 -28.55 -7.39 -5.00
C ALA A 396 -28.35 -8.77 -4.37
N HIS A 397 -27.17 -9.39 -4.55
CA HIS A 397 -26.80 -10.62 -3.87
C HIS A 397 -26.60 -10.40 -2.37
N LEU A 398 -25.77 -9.43 -1.99
CA LEU A 398 -25.42 -9.14 -0.59
C LEU A 398 -26.66 -8.86 0.27
N ILE A 399 -27.59 -8.04 -0.21
CA ILE A 399 -28.82 -7.71 0.54
C ILE A 399 -29.77 -8.90 0.71
N LYS A 400 -29.69 -9.91 -0.16
CA LYS A 400 -30.45 -11.15 -0.03
C LYS A 400 -29.83 -12.10 0.99
N GLN A 401 -28.57 -11.91 1.39
CA GLN A 401 -27.91 -12.81 2.32
C GLN A 401 -28.58 -12.77 3.70
N PRO A 402 -28.76 -13.94 4.37
CA PRO A 402 -29.40 -14.01 5.67
C PRO A 402 -28.71 -13.13 6.73
N PHE A 403 -27.39 -13.04 6.68
CA PHE A 403 -26.59 -12.22 7.60
C PHE A 403 -26.93 -10.73 7.49
N VAL A 404 -26.98 -10.19 6.27
CA VAL A 404 -27.31 -8.77 6.02
C VAL A 404 -28.75 -8.45 6.40
N ARG A 405 -29.70 -9.36 6.13
CA ARG A 405 -31.11 -9.16 6.48
C ARG A 405 -31.34 -8.99 7.99
N LYS A 406 -30.54 -9.66 8.81
CA LYS A 406 -30.60 -9.55 10.28
C LYS A 406 -30.02 -8.23 10.80
N ILE A 407 -29.11 -7.59 10.05
CA ILE A 407 -28.38 -6.39 10.50
C ILE A 407 -28.92 -5.15 9.77
N ALA A 408 -29.86 -4.46 10.41
CA ALA A 408 -30.53 -3.29 9.83
C ALA A 408 -29.58 -2.18 9.33
N PRO A 409 -28.48 -1.81 10.04
CA PRO A 409 -27.53 -0.81 9.54
C PRO A 409 -26.87 -1.18 8.20
N LEU A 410 -26.50 -2.44 8.01
CA LEU A 410 -25.88 -2.91 6.75
C LEU A 410 -26.87 -2.87 5.61
N ARG A 411 -28.12 -3.29 5.85
CA ARG A 411 -29.19 -3.20 4.87
C ARG A 411 -29.44 -1.75 4.44
N LYS A 412 -29.52 -0.82 5.40
CA LYS A 412 -29.68 0.62 5.12
C LYS A 412 -28.53 1.15 4.27
N LEU A 413 -27.29 0.81 4.63
CA LEU A 413 -26.10 1.22 3.88
C LEU A 413 -26.12 0.72 2.43
N LEU A 414 -26.46 -0.55 2.21
CA LEU A 414 -26.57 -1.12 0.86
C LEU A 414 -27.69 -0.48 0.05
N LEU A 415 -28.86 -0.25 0.65
CA LEU A 415 -30.00 0.39 -0.04
C LEU A 415 -29.68 1.83 -0.46
N GLN A 416 -28.82 2.54 0.27
CA GLN A 416 -28.35 3.88 -0.07
C GLN A 416 -27.31 3.90 -1.19
N HIS A 417 -26.78 2.75 -1.60
CA HIS A 417 -25.77 2.69 -2.65
C HIS A 417 -26.33 3.20 -4.01
N PRO A 418 -25.57 4.03 -4.77
CA PRO A 418 -26.02 4.56 -6.06
C PRO A 418 -26.38 3.46 -7.07
N ASN A 419 -25.55 2.42 -7.18
CA ASN A 419 -25.76 1.29 -8.10
C ASN A 419 -26.77 0.24 -7.61
N MET A 420 -27.47 0.43 -6.48
CA MET A 420 -28.44 -0.56 -6.00
C MET A 420 -29.66 -0.63 -6.95
N PRO A 421 -30.01 -1.82 -7.49
CA PRO A 421 -31.14 -1.98 -8.40
C PRO A 421 -32.47 -1.50 -7.82
N GLY A 422 -33.25 -0.77 -8.62
CA GLY A 422 -34.54 -0.22 -8.20
C GLY A 422 -35.59 -1.27 -7.83
N GLU A 423 -35.56 -2.44 -8.45
CA GLU A 423 -36.44 -3.56 -8.10
C GLU A 423 -36.22 -4.04 -6.67
N VAL A 424 -34.96 -4.17 -6.26
CA VAL A 424 -34.60 -4.60 -4.91
C VAL A 424 -34.97 -3.54 -3.88
N LYS A 425 -34.79 -2.26 -4.21
CA LYS A 425 -35.24 -1.13 -3.39
C LYS A 425 -36.76 -1.10 -3.16
N ARG A 426 -37.55 -1.62 -4.11
CA ARG A 426 -39.02 -1.68 -4.00
C ARG A 426 -39.53 -2.89 -3.22
N GLN A 427 -38.74 -3.96 -3.15
CA GLN A 427 -39.09 -5.21 -2.47
C GLN A 427 -38.75 -5.24 -0.98
N MET A 428 -37.89 -4.32 -0.53
CA MET A 428 -37.40 -4.20 0.85
C MET A 428 -38.02 -3.00 1.53
#